data_AF-A0A9D5RUF9-F1
#
_entry.id   AF-A0A9D5RUF9-F1
#
_cell.length_a   1.000
_cell.length_b   1.000
_cell.length_c   1.000
_cell.angle_alpha   90.00
_cell.angle_beta   90.00
_cell.angle_gamma   90.00
#
_symmetry.space_group_name_H-M   'P 1'
#
loop_
_entity.id
_entity.type
_entity.pdbx_description
1 polymer ?
#
loop_
_entity_poly.entity_id
_entity_poly.type
_entity_poly.pdbx_seq_one_letter_code
_entity_poly.pdbx_strand_id
1 'polypeptide(L)' 'MPGYDPEKHQPVIRSSICTGEKTAGYRDRKGGEFHEVMLILDENDLEEFQKMVGTEDIPTIY' A
#
# COMPACT_ATOMS: atom_id res chain seq x y z
N MET A 1 13.94 -4.43 10.35
CA MET A 1 13.38 -3.06 10.47
C MET A 1 12.51 -3.01 11.71
N PRO A 2 12.84 -2.22 12.73
CA PRO A 2 11.97 -2.06 13.90
C PRO A 2 10.84 -1.10 13.52
N GLY A 3 9.60 -1.57 13.33
CA GLY A 3 8.46 -0.66 13.24
C GLY A 3 7.26 -1.12 12.41
N TYR A 4 7.43 -2.01 11.44
CA TYR A 4 6.28 -2.51 10.66
C TYR A 4 5.55 -3.61 11.44
N ASP A 5 4.60 -3.19 12.28
CA ASP A 5 3.61 -4.08 12.88
C ASP A 5 2.45 -4.25 11.89
N PRO A 6 2.23 -5.42 11.25
CA PRO A 6 1.07 -5.64 10.37
C PRO A 6 -0.27 -5.52 11.10
N GLU A 7 -0.26 -5.61 12.44
CA GLU A 7 -1.44 -5.33 13.27
C GLU A 7 -1.75 -3.84 13.39
N LYS A 8 -0.72 -2.97 13.33
CA LYS A 8 -0.85 -1.51 13.47
C LYS A 8 -0.79 -0.78 12.13
N HIS A 9 -0.16 -1.35 11.12
CA HIS A 9 0.00 -0.78 9.79
C HIS A 9 -0.74 -1.68 8.79
N GLN A 10 -1.69 -1.09 8.09
CA GLN A 10 -2.46 -1.77 7.07
C GLN A 10 -1.89 -1.40 5.70
N PRO A 11 -1.50 -2.38 4.86
CA PRO A 11 -1.14 -2.07 3.49
C PRO A 11 -2.37 -1.53 2.76
N VAL A 12 -2.22 -0.47 1.99
CA VAL A 12 -3.28 0.10 1.17
C VAL A 12 -2.69 0.59 -0.15
N ILE A 13 -3.48 0.52 -1.22
CA ILE A 13 -3.09 1.07 -2.52
C ILE A 13 -3.93 2.31 -2.76
N ARG A 14 -3.30 3.44 -3.02
CA ARG A 14 -3.98 4.68 -3.39
C ARG A 14 -4.00 4.81 -4.90
N SER A 15 -5.17 4.68 -5.51
CA SER A 15 -5.37 4.89 -6.95
C SER A 15 -5.85 6.30 -7.19
N SER A 16 -5.15 7.06 -8.01
CA SER A 16 -5.55 8.41 -8.39
C SER A 16 -6.61 8.32 -9.49
N ILE A 17 -7.83 8.76 -9.21
CA ILE A 17 -8.90 8.84 -10.22
C ILE A 17 -8.62 9.82 -11.36
N CYS A 18 -7.69 10.75 -11.16
CA CYS A 18 -7.40 11.83 -12.11
C CYS A 18 -6.29 11.47 -13.11
N THR A 19 -5.27 10.73 -12.66
CA THR A 19 -4.11 10.34 -13.49
C THR A 19 -4.03 8.83 -13.76
N GLY A 20 -4.83 8.02 -13.04
CA GLY A 20 -4.78 6.55 -13.13
C GLY A 20 -3.58 5.93 -12.39
N GLU A 21 -2.72 6.74 -11.79
CA GLU A 21 -1.54 6.28 -11.06
C GLU A 21 -1.95 5.58 -9.77
N LYS A 22 -1.37 4.42 -9.50
CA LYS A 22 -1.57 3.70 -8.24
C LYS A 22 -0.30 3.87 -7.40
N THR A 23 -0.45 4.07 -6.11
CA THR A 23 0.65 4.17 -5.15
C THR A 23 0.40 3.19 -4.03
N ALA A 24 1.25 2.20 -3.92
CA ALA A 24 1.29 1.29 -2.80
C ALA A 24 1.92 1.96 -1.57
N GLY A 25 1.30 1.74 -0.43
CA GLY A 25 1.77 2.28 0.83
C GLY A 25 1.20 1.55 2.02
N TYR A 26 1.55 2.03 3.21
CA TYR A 26 0.95 1.55 4.45
C TYR A 26 0.25 2.70 5.15
N ARG A 27 -0.94 2.40 5.65
CA ARG A 27 -1.72 3.29 6.49
C ARG A 27 -1.59 2.86 7.94
N ASP A 28 -1.22 3.79 8.77
CA ASP A 28 -1.20 3.63 10.21
C ASP A 28 -2.63 3.52 10.74
N ARG A 29 -2.99 2.40 11.37
CA ARG A 29 -4.31 2.23 12.02
C ARG A 29 -4.43 3.10 13.26
N LYS A 30 -3.32 3.45 13.90
CA LYS A 30 -3.30 4.32 15.09
C LYS A 30 -3.22 5.80 14.71
N GLY A 31 -2.29 6.15 13.83
CA GLY A 31 -2.08 7.55 13.42
C GLY A 31 -3.03 8.03 12.33
N GLY A 32 -3.59 7.11 11.54
CA GLY A 32 -4.32 7.44 10.31
C GLY A 32 -3.41 7.94 9.18
N GLU A 33 -2.11 8.07 9.44
CA GLU A 33 -1.10 8.55 8.50
C GLU A 33 -0.88 7.52 7.40
N PHE A 34 -0.93 7.97 6.15
CA PHE A 34 -0.64 7.13 4.99
C PHE A 34 0.76 7.45 4.50
N HIS A 35 1.59 6.41 4.45
CA HIS A 35 2.94 6.49 3.94
C HIS A 35 3.01 5.83 2.58
N GLU A 36 3.35 6.62 1.58
CA GLU A 36 3.60 6.18 0.22
C GLU A 36 4.96 5.48 0.17
N VAL A 37 4.98 4.24 -0.32
CA VAL A 37 6.17 3.39 -0.35
C VAL A 37 6.65 3.19 -1.77
N MET A 38 5.71 2.93 -2.67
CA MET A 38 5.99 2.46 -4.02
C MET A 38 4.92 2.97 -4.98
N LEU A 39 5.33 3.41 -6.17
CA LEU A 39 4.41 3.65 -7.27
C LEU A 39 4.12 2.31 -7.98
N ILE A 40 2.86 2.06 -8.26
CA ILE A 40 2.34 0.89 -8.96
C ILE A 40 1.95 1.37 -10.36
N LEU A 41 2.77 1.03 -11.35
CA LEU A 41 2.52 1.38 -12.75
C LEU A 41 1.84 0.21 -13.46
N ASP A 42 2.33 -1.00 -13.19
CA ASP A 42 1.85 -2.23 -13.81
C ASP A 42 1.47 -3.29 -12.76
N GLU A 43 0.86 -4.37 -13.23
CA GLU A 43 0.44 -5.52 -12.41
C GLU A 43 1.63 -6.17 -11.70
N ASN A 44 2.82 -6.11 -12.30
CA ASN A 44 4.05 -6.62 -11.71
C ASN A 44 4.44 -5.86 -10.43
N ASP A 45 4.28 -4.53 -10.40
CA ASP A 45 4.56 -3.74 -9.20
C ASP A 45 3.58 -4.09 -8.07
N LEU A 46 2.33 -4.37 -8.42
CA LEU A 46 1.30 -4.80 -7.49
C LEU A 46 1.63 -6.15 -6.86
N GLU A 47 2.06 -7.11 -7.68
CA GLU A 47 2.43 -8.44 -7.20
C GLU A 47 3.69 -8.39 -6.30
N GLU A 48 4.66 -7.55 -6.63
CA GLU A 48 5.85 -7.32 -5.79
C GLU A 48 5.46 -6.69 -4.45
N PHE A 49 4.55 -5.72 -4.46
CA PHE A 49 4.06 -5.13 -3.21
C PHE A 49 3.30 -6.14 -2.36
N GLN A 50 2.41 -6.94 -2.96
CA GLN A 50 1.69 -8.03 -2.27
C GLN A 50 2.65 -9.04 -1.62
N LYS A 51 3.71 -9.43 -2.32
CA LYS A 51 4.79 -10.28 -1.76
C LYS A 51 5.55 -9.58 -0.65
N MET A 52 5.81 -8.28 -0.79
CA MET A 52 6.54 -7.49 0.20
C MET A 52 5.77 -7.39 1.53
N VAL A 53 4.45 -7.18 1.46
CA VAL A 53 3.59 -7.11 2.65
C VAL A 53 3.12 -8.49 3.13
N GLY A 54 3.28 -9.53 2.32
CA GLY A 54 2.85 -10.89 2.61
C GLY A 54 1.34 -11.08 2.61
N THR A 55 0.59 -10.18 1.98
CA THR A 55 -0.86 -10.27 1.80
C THR A 55 -1.24 -9.84 0.40
N GLU A 56 -2.07 -10.66 -0.24
CA GLU A 56 -2.64 -10.36 -1.56
C GLU A 56 -3.89 -9.48 -1.45
N ASP A 57 -4.56 -9.51 -0.29
CA ASP A 57 -5.74 -8.70 -0.02
C ASP A 57 -5.32 -7.31 0.49
N ILE A 58 -5.09 -6.40 -0.46
CA ILE A 58 -4.72 -5.01 -0.17
C ILE A 58 -5.85 -4.09 -0.65
N PRO A 59 -6.54 -3.39 0.26
CA PRO A 59 -7.63 -2.51 -0.13
C PRO A 59 -7.07 -1.34 -0.96
N THR A 60 -7.64 -1.18 -2.15
CA THR A 60 -7.38 -0.02 -3.00
C THR A 60 -8.38 1.09 -2.67
N ILE A 61 -7.87 2.25 -2.29
CA ILE A 61 -8.63 3.49 -2.09
C ILE A 61 -8.51 4.36 -3.34
N TYR A 62 -9.60 5.06 -3.71
CA TYR A 62 -9.69 5.91 -4.91
C TYR A 62 -9.85 7.39 -4.50
#